data_AF-A0A7Y6Y865-F1
#
_entry.id   AF-A0A7Y6Y865-F1
#
_cell.length_a   1.000
_cell.length_b   1.000
_cell.length_c   1.000
_cell.angle_alpha   90.00
_cell.angle_beta   90.00
_cell.angle_gamma   90.00
#
_symmetry.space_group_name_H-M   'P 1'
#
loop_
_entity.id
_entity.type
_entity.pdbx_description
1 polymer ?
#
loop_
_entity_poly.entity_id
_entity_poly.type
_entity_poly.pdbx_seq_one_letter_code
_entity_poly.pdbx_strand_id
1 'polypeptide(L)'
;GRVLANREAMVQSTLRLVGFKSEEQILTGSWLIPQGQPSDQAHALGWVSSACYSPNLGCYIGIGFIEQADQHMNQKVRAVSLLDNIDREVNVVSPHFIDPEGERLRV
;
A
#
# COMPACT_ATOMS: atom_id res chain seq x y z
N GLY A 1 18.84 -0.85 -15.91
CA GLY A 1 17.78 -0.07 -15.22
C GLY A 1 17.28 1.12 -16.04
N ARG A 2 18.15 2.10 -16.32
CA ARG A 2 17.76 3.43 -16.87
C ARG A 2 16.90 3.42 -18.15
N VAL A 3 17.23 2.59 -19.14
CA VAL A 3 16.47 2.52 -20.41
C VAL A 3 15.04 2.00 -20.19
N LEU A 4 14.85 1.05 -19.26
CA LEU A 4 13.54 0.45 -18.98
C LEU A 4 12.60 1.41 -18.23
N ALA A 5 13.16 2.30 -17.40
CA ALA A 5 12.42 3.31 -16.64
C ALA A 5 11.86 4.43 -17.53
N ASN A 6 12.47 4.68 -18.70
CA ASN A 6 12.06 5.73 -19.63
C ASN A 6 10.94 5.31 -20.60
N ARG A 7 10.35 4.12 -20.44
CA ARG A 7 9.17 3.75 -21.23
C ARG A 7 8.02 4.69 -20.92
N GLU A 8 7.32 5.13 -21.96
CA GLU A 8 6.26 6.14 -21.87
C GLU A 8 5.26 5.87 -20.73
N ALA A 9 4.72 4.65 -20.66
CA ALA A 9 3.78 4.26 -19.60
C ALA A 9 4.36 4.31 -18.19
N MET A 10 5.67 4.05 -18.02
CA MET A 10 6.34 4.13 -16.71
C MET A 10 6.58 5.59 -16.29
N VAL A 11 6.86 6.46 -17.25
CA VAL A 11 7.09 7.90 -17.02
C VAL A 11 5.78 8.61 -16.70
N GLN A 12 4.69 8.26 -17.39
CA GLN A 12 3.37 8.86 -17.21
C GLN A 12 2.60 8.28 -16.00
N SER A 13 3.05 7.14 -15.45
CA SER A 13 2.38 6.48 -14.33
C SER A 13 2.31 7.39 -13.09
N THR A 14 1.10 7.60 -12.60
CA THR A 14 0.79 8.29 -11.34
C THR A 14 0.89 7.37 -10.12
N LEU A 15 0.91 6.06 -10.34
CA LEU A 15 1.04 5.06 -9.27
C LEU A 15 2.39 5.19 -8.56
N ARG A 16 2.36 5.11 -7.23
CA ARG A 16 3.54 5.07 -6.38
C ARG A 16 3.46 3.89 -5.42
N LEU A 17 4.60 3.24 -5.20
CA LEU A 17 4.72 2.17 -4.22
C LEU A 17 4.72 2.76 -2.81
N VAL A 18 3.81 2.30 -1.96
CA VAL A 18 3.69 2.69 -0.56
C VAL A 18 3.54 1.47 0.34
N GLY A 19 3.67 1.68 1.65
CA GLY A 19 3.38 0.69 2.66
C GLY A 19 1.98 0.86 3.27
N PHE A 20 1.47 -0.21 3.86
CA PHE A 20 0.22 -0.26 4.60
C PHE A 20 0.45 -0.93 5.95
N LYS A 21 -0.18 -0.41 7.01
CA LYS A 21 -0.18 -1.00 8.35
C LYS A 21 -1.59 -1.16 8.87
N SER A 22 -1.86 -2.29 9.52
CA SER A 22 -3.17 -2.63 10.11
C SER A 22 -2.99 -3.57 11.29
N GLU A 23 -3.86 -3.45 12.29
CA GLU A 23 -3.97 -4.42 13.38
C GLU A 23 -4.66 -5.72 12.90
N GLU A 24 -5.44 -5.62 11.83
CA GLU A 24 -6.16 -6.73 11.21
C GLU A 24 -5.48 -7.21 9.92
N GLN A 25 -5.73 -8.45 9.53
CA GLN A 25 -5.10 -9.06 8.37
C GLN A 25 -5.40 -8.31 7.07
N ILE A 26 -4.32 -7.94 6.37
CA ILE A 26 -4.39 -7.38 5.02
C ILE A 26 -4.24 -8.53 4.02
N LEU A 27 -5.14 -8.63 3.05
CA LEU A 27 -5.02 -9.59 1.96
C LEU A 27 -4.28 -9.01 0.78
N THR A 28 -3.46 -9.86 0.14
CA THR A 28 -2.84 -9.52 -1.13
C THR A 28 -3.89 -9.51 -2.22
N GLY A 29 -3.82 -8.55 -3.14
CA GLY A 29 -4.81 -8.36 -4.19
C GLY A 29 -6.00 -7.50 -3.79
N SER A 30 -6.14 -7.12 -2.52
CA SER A 30 -7.19 -6.19 -2.08
C SER A 30 -7.08 -4.85 -2.82
N TRP A 31 -8.23 -4.31 -3.22
CA TRP A 31 -8.35 -2.94 -3.71
C TRP A 31 -8.23 -1.95 -2.57
N LEU A 32 -7.62 -0.80 -2.87
CA LEU A 32 -7.45 0.29 -1.92
C LEU A 32 -8.44 1.39 -2.28
N ILE A 33 -9.41 1.61 -1.40
CA ILE A 33 -10.57 2.47 -1.64
C ILE A 33 -10.55 3.61 -0.62
N PRO A 34 -10.79 4.87 -1.02
CA PRO A 34 -10.90 5.97 -0.09
C PRO A 34 -12.03 5.75 0.92
N GLN A 35 -11.90 6.36 2.09
CA GLN A 35 -12.96 6.31 3.10
C GLN A 35 -14.27 6.91 2.55
N GLY A 36 -15.38 6.24 2.84
CA GLY A 36 -16.72 6.67 2.39
C GLY A 36 -17.06 6.43 0.91
N GLN A 37 -16.14 5.89 0.11
CA GLN A 37 -16.41 5.58 -1.30
C GLN A 37 -17.01 4.18 -1.50
N PRO A 38 -17.73 3.94 -2.62
CA PRO A 38 -18.23 2.62 -2.98
C PRO A 38 -17.13 1.58 -3.16
N SER A 39 -17.45 0.33 -2.85
CA SER A 39 -16.54 -0.83 -2.96
C SER A 39 -16.44 -1.36 -4.41
N ASP A 40 -16.05 -0.52 -5.36
CA ASP A 40 -15.93 -0.89 -6.77
C ASP A 40 -14.57 -0.52 -7.38
N GLN A 41 -14.33 -1.02 -8.60
CA GLN A 41 -13.08 -0.77 -9.32
C GLN A 41 -12.90 0.69 -9.73
N ALA A 42 -13.99 1.43 -9.96
CA ALA A 42 -13.92 2.81 -10.46
C ALA A 42 -13.41 3.79 -9.39
N HIS A 43 -13.61 3.47 -8.11
CA HIS A 43 -13.14 4.26 -6.97
C HIS A 43 -11.85 3.71 -6.35
N ALA A 44 -11.30 2.62 -6.87
CA ALA A 44 -10.06 2.05 -6.37
C ALA A 44 -8.87 2.93 -6.75
N LEU A 45 -8.12 3.38 -5.74
CA LEU A 45 -6.85 4.11 -5.90
C LEU A 45 -5.73 3.21 -6.41
N GLY A 46 -5.87 1.89 -6.22
CA GLY A 46 -4.86 0.91 -6.56
C GLY A 46 -5.06 -0.39 -5.79
N TRP A 47 -3.98 -1.12 -5.52
CA TRP A 47 -4.05 -2.47 -4.95
C TRP A 47 -2.89 -2.81 -4.03
N VAL A 48 -3.14 -3.77 -3.13
CA VAL A 48 -2.11 -4.41 -2.31
C VAL A 48 -1.39 -5.47 -3.15
N SER A 49 -0.08 -5.30 -3.34
CA SER A 49 0.76 -6.23 -4.12
C SER A 49 1.32 -7.38 -3.28
N SER A 50 1.54 -7.17 -1.98
CA SER A 50 2.02 -8.18 -1.04
C SER A 50 1.64 -7.78 0.38
N ALA A 51 1.30 -8.76 1.22
CA ALA A 51 0.98 -8.54 2.63
C ALA A 51 1.45 -9.71 3.50
N CYS A 52 1.81 -9.42 4.74
CA CYS A 52 2.19 -10.41 5.74
C CYS A 52 1.99 -9.87 7.17
N TYR A 53 2.09 -10.76 8.16
CA TYR A 53 2.25 -10.36 9.56
C TYR A 53 3.72 -10.05 9.84
N SER A 54 4.01 -8.96 10.54
CA SER A 54 5.37 -8.59 10.95
C SER A 54 5.57 -8.80 12.45
N PRO A 55 6.30 -9.86 12.89
CA PRO A 55 6.60 -10.08 14.30
C PRO A 55 7.39 -8.94 14.94
N ASN A 56 8.23 -8.25 14.16
CA ASN A 56 9.03 -7.12 14.64
C ASN A 56 8.19 -5.90 15.00
N LEU A 57 7.03 -5.74 14.37
CA LEU A 57 6.12 -4.60 14.59
C LEU A 57 4.84 -4.98 15.34
N GLY A 58 4.56 -6.29 15.48
CA GLY A 58 3.36 -6.80 16.14
C GLY A 58 2.06 -6.67 15.35
N CYS A 59 2.12 -6.21 14.09
CA CYS A 59 0.95 -5.90 13.26
C CYS A 59 1.07 -6.46 11.83
N TYR A 60 -0.03 -6.37 11.07
CA TYR A 60 -0.03 -6.72 9.66
C TYR A 60 0.50 -5.56 8.83
N ILE A 61 1.38 -5.89 7.89
CA ILE A 61 1.96 -4.95 6.95
C ILE A 61 1.71 -5.41 5.52
N GLY A 62 1.68 -4.46 4.59
CA GLY A 62 1.62 -4.77 3.18
C GLY A 62 2.22 -3.65 2.34
N ILE A 63 2.56 -3.96 1.11
CA ILE A 63 3.02 -2.99 0.12
C ILE A 63 2.14 -3.02 -1.10
N GLY A 64 2.02 -1.91 -1.79
CA GLY A 64 1.19 -1.82 -2.98
C GLY A 64 1.29 -0.47 -3.66
N PHE A 65 0.55 -0.34 -4.75
CA PHE A 65 0.57 0.83 -5.59
C PHE A 65 -0.72 1.60 -5.40
N ILE A 66 -0.61 2.91 -5.19
CA ILE A 66 -1.75 3.82 -5.18
C ILE A 66 -1.48 5.05 -6.05
N GLU A 67 -2.55 5.58 -6.62
CA GLU A 67 -2.55 6.91 -7.20
C GLU A 67 -2.51 7.98 -6.09
N GLN A 68 -1.98 9.15 -6.43
CA GLN A 68 -1.95 10.32 -5.53
C GLN A 68 -1.38 10.01 -4.13
N ALA A 69 -0.36 9.14 -4.05
CA ALA A 69 0.20 8.66 -2.79
C ALA A 69 0.58 9.77 -1.81
N ASP A 70 1.08 10.91 -2.30
CA ASP A 70 1.45 12.06 -1.48
C ASP A 70 0.23 12.63 -0.73
N GLN A 71 -0.96 12.56 -1.33
CA GLN A 71 -2.21 13.04 -0.72
C GLN A 71 -2.80 12.06 0.28
N HIS A 72 -2.41 10.78 0.22
CA HIS A 72 -2.94 9.72 1.09
C HIS A 72 -1.93 9.27 2.15
N MET A 73 -0.69 9.75 2.09
CA MET A 73 0.35 9.39 3.06
C MET A 73 -0.09 9.74 4.49
N ASN A 74 0.11 8.80 5.42
CA ASN A 74 -0.33 8.89 6.82
C ASN A 74 -1.85 9.01 7.02
N GLN A 75 -2.66 8.71 6.00
CA GLN A 75 -4.11 8.65 6.11
C GLN A 75 -4.60 7.20 6.14
N LYS A 76 -5.85 7.01 6.54
CA LYS A 76 -6.54 5.72 6.47
C LYS A 76 -7.25 5.56 5.13
N VAL A 77 -7.11 4.39 4.55
CA VAL A 77 -7.90 3.91 3.40
C VAL A 77 -8.51 2.56 3.74
N ARG A 78 -9.42 2.07 2.91
CA ARG A 78 -10.01 0.74 3.05
C ARG A 78 -9.33 -0.24 2.12
N ALA A 79 -8.84 -1.36 2.66
CA ALA A 79 -8.41 -2.52 1.90
C ALA A 79 -9.59 -3.48 1.75
N VAL A 80 -10.08 -3.63 0.52
CA VAL A 80 -11.30 -4.38 0.20
C VAL A 80 -10.98 -5.57 -0.69
N SER A 81 -11.38 -6.77 -0.26
CA SER A 81 -11.45 -7.96 -1.12
C SER A 81 -12.90 -8.40 -1.23
N LEU A 82 -13.49 -8.22 -2.42
CA LEU A 82 -14.87 -8.65 -2.68
C LEU A 82 -14.98 -10.19 -2.74
N LEU A 83 -13.89 -10.87 -3.10
CA LEU A 83 -13.85 -12.34 -3.18
C LEU A 83 -13.91 -12.97 -1.79
N ASP A 84 -13.20 -12.36 -0.83
CA ASP A 84 -13.14 -12.83 0.55
C ASP A 84 -14.17 -12.15 1.47
N ASN A 85 -14.95 -11.20 0.92
CA ASN A 85 -15.89 -10.36 1.65
C ASN A 85 -15.24 -9.63 2.84
N ILE A 86 -14.05 -9.06 2.60
CA ILE A 86 -13.26 -8.33 3.60
C ILE A 86 -13.23 -6.85 3.25
N ASP A 87 -13.42 -6.01 4.25
CA ASP A 87 -13.32 -4.56 4.18
C ASP A 87 -12.68 -4.04 5.46
N ARG A 88 -11.43 -3.59 5.40
CA ARG A 88 -10.62 -3.24 6.57
C ARG A 88 -9.95 -1.89 6.40
N GLU A 89 -9.91 -1.12 7.48
CA GLU A 89 -9.12 0.10 7.50
C GLU A 89 -7.62 -0.22 7.57
N VAL A 90 -6.84 0.42 6.71
CA VAL A 90 -5.38 0.33 6.71
C VAL A 90 -4.78 1.73 6.66
N ASN A 91 -3.68 1.94 7.38
CA ASN A 91 -2.94 3.20 7.36
C ASN A 91 -1.92 3.18 6.23
N VAL A 92 -1.94 4.19 5.37
CA VAL A 92 -0.91 4.39 4.33
C VAL A 92 0.34 4.95 4.98
N VAL A 93 1.48 4.31 4.78
CA VAL A 93 2.77 4.66 5.38
C VAL A 93 3.90 4.52 4.37
N SER A 94 5.11 4.95 4.77
CA SER A 94 6.33 4.63 4.02
C SER A 94 6.46 3.10 3.85
N PRO A 95 6.91 2.61 2.67
CA PRO A 95 7.21 1.19 2.48
C PRO A 95 8.41 0.71 3.32
N HIS A 96 9.18 1.64 3.90
CA HIS A 96 10.27 1.36 4.83
C HIS A 96 9.71 1.17 6.24
N PHE A 97 9.29 -0.05 6.57
CA PHE A 97 8.62 -0.33 7.84
C PHE A 97 9.55 -0.35 9.05
N ILE A 98 10.81 -0.74 8.87
CA ILE A 98 11.82 -0.91 9.91
C ILE A 98 13.09 -0.20 9.44
N ASP A 99 13.66 0.61 10.32
CA ASP A 99 14.94 1.31 10.10
C ASP A 99 15.01 2.10 8.78
N PRO A 100 14.13 3.11 8.59
CA PRO A 100 14.12 3.90 7.35
C PRO A 100 15.45 4.65 7.12
N GLU A 101 16.16 5.01 8.19
CA GLU A 101 17.44 5.75 8.12
C GLU A 101 18.68 4.83 7.97
N GLY A 102 18.48 3.51 8.07
CA GLY A 102 19.55 2.52 7.91
C GLY A 102 20.61 2.54 9.01
N GLU A 103 20.26 2.97 10.22
CA GLU A 103 21.21 3.11 11.34
C GLU A 103 21.66 1.73 11.88
N ARG A 104 20.83 0.69 11.76
CA ARG A 104 21.17 -0.65 12.29
C ARG A 104 22.34 -1.32 11.57
N LEU A 105 22.67 -0.85 10.37
CA LEU A 105 23.77 -1.38 9.56
C LEU A 105 25.10 -0.66 9.82
N ARG A 106 25.11 0.40 10.64
CA ARG A 106 26.31 1.16 10.99
C ARG A 106 26.91 0.58 12.27
N VAL A 107 27.58 -0.56 12.16
CA VAL A 107 28.38 -1.20 13.22
C VAL A 107 29.84 -1.25 12.81
#